data_AF-A0A7X8BQQ6-F1
#
_entry.id   AF-A0A7X8BQQ6-F1
#
_cell.length_a   1.000
_cell.length_b   1.000
_cell.length_c   1.000
_cell.angle_alpha   90.00
_cell.angle_beta   90.00
_cell.angle_gamma   90.00
#
_symmetry.space_group_name_H-M   'P 1'
#
loop_
_entity.id
_entity.type
_entity.pdbx_description
1 polymer ?
#
loop_
_entity_poly.entity_id
_entity_poly.type
_entity_poly.pdbx_seq_one_letter_code
_entity_poly.pdbx_strand_id
1 'polypeptide(L)'
;YYRAKLYFITLDEKSGAEKKTAVNMLVQASALKEAVEIVEAEMKKTMIDYDIASVVETAIMDVFPYGEKSETATVPKQEEVHS
;
A
#
# COMPACT_ATOMS: atom_id res chain seq x y z
N TYR A 1 -10.72 11.58 8.66
CA TYR A 1 -9.72 10.62 8.14
C TYR A 1 -9.36 11.02 6.71
N TYR A 2 -8.12 10.75 6.30
CA TYR A 2 -7.62 10.97 4.95
C TYR A 2 -7.26 9.63 4.32
N ARG A 3 -7.59 9.46 3.04
CA ARG A 3 -7.11 8.34 2.24
C ARG A 3 -5.90 8.79 1.44
N ALA A 4 -4.75 8.19 1.75
CA ALA A 4 -3.53 8.36 1.01
C ALA A 4 -3.36 7.19 0.03
N LYS A 5 -3.06 7.49 -1.23
CA LYS A 5 -2.66 6.51 -2.23
C LYS A 5 -1.19 6.72 -2.53
N LEU A 6 -0.41 5.65 -2.44
CA LEU A 6 1.02 5.61 -2.72
C LEU A 6 1.28 4.66 -3.89
N TYR A 7 2.32 4.94 -4.65
CA TYR A 7 2.93 3.97 -5.54
C TYR A 7 4.26 3.53 -4.94
N PHE A 8 4.36 2.25 -4.58
CA PHE A 8 5.64 1.66 -4.24
C PHE A 8 6.37 1.30 -5.51
N ILE A 9 7.60 1.76 -5.61
CA ILE A 9 8.47 1.60 -6.77
C ILE A 9 9.45 0.49 -6.42
N THR A 10 9.46 -0.54 -7.25
CA THR A 10 10.41 -1.65 -7.14
C THR A 10 11.03 -1.89 -8.49
N LEU A 11 12.34 -2.15 -8.51
CA LEU A 11 13.04 -2.53 -9.74
C LEU A 11 12.93 -4.04 -9.98
N ASP A 12 12.52 -4.44 -11.17
CA ASP A 12 12.59 -5.85 -11.59
C ASP A 12 14.02 -6.20 -11.98
N GLU A 13 14.68 -7.05 -11.20
CA GLU A 13 16.11 -7.37 -11.38
C GLU A 13 16.44 -8.08 -12.71
N LYS A 14 15.44 -8.64 -13.40
CA LYS A 14 15.65 -9.35 -14.68
C LYS A 14 15.58 -8.42 -15.88
N SER A 15 14.64 -7.48 -15.86
CA SER A 15 14.37 -6.58 -16.97
C SER A 15 14.90 -5.16 -16.78
N GLY A 16 15.25 -4.77 -15.55
CA GLY A 16 15.57 -3.40 -15.19
C GLY A 16 14.37 -2.46 -15.27
N ALA A 17 13.15 -2.98 -15.42
CA ALA A 17 11.94 -2.18 -15.50
C ALA A 17 11.45 -1.79 -14.10
N GLU A 18 10.97 -0.56 -13.97
CA GLU A 18 10.32 -0.10 -12.75
C GLU A 18 8.88 -0.63 -12.69
N LYS A 19 8.54 -1.25 -11.56
CA LYS A 19 7.17 -1.67 -11.25
C LYS A 19 6.60 -0.76 -10.17
N LYS A 20 5.46 -0.14 -10.48
CA LYS A 20 4.68 0.66 -9.53
C LYS A 20 3.51 -0.15 -8.97
N THR A 21 3.46 -0.33 -7.66
CA THR A 21 2.37 -1.01 -6.95
C THR A 21 1.56 0.00 -6.17
N ALA A 22 0.25 0.09 -6.44
CA ALA A 22 -0.63 1.03 -5.76
C ALA A 22 -1.05 0.51 -4.38
N VAL A 23 -0.81 1.30 -3.33
CA VAL A 23 -1.23 1.01 -1.95
C VAL A 23 -2.13 2.14 -1.46
N ASN A 24 -3.22 1.78 -0.77
CA ASN A 24 -4.12 2.75 -0.14
C ASN A 24 -3.95 2.65 1.38
N MET A 25 -3.79 3.79 2.04
CA MET A 25 -3.65 3.91 3.48
C MET A 25 -4.70 4.88 4.03
N LEU A 26 -5.17 4.61 5.24
CA LEU A 26 -6.02 5.52 6.00
C LEU A 26 -5.19 6.22 7.06
N VAL A 27 -5.26 7.54 7.08
CA VAL A 27 -4.48 8.39 7.97
C VAL A 27 -5.45 9.20 8.82
N GLN A 28 -5.26 9.13 10.14
CA GLN A 28 -6.00 9.97 11.06
C GLN A 28 -5.24 11.28 11.23
N ALA A 29 -5.80 12.36 10.73
CA ALA A 29 -5.26 13.70 10.81
C ALA A 29 -6.40 14.72 10.81
N SER A 30 -6.14 15.90 11.33
CA SER A 30 -7.08 17.02 11.40
C SER A 30 -6.99 17.91 10.16
N ALA A 31 -5.88 17.88 9.43
CA ALA A 31 -5.67 18.66 8.22
C ALA A 31 -4.87 17.87 7.15
N LEU A 32 -5.02 18.26 5.88
CA LEU A 32 -4.31 17.63 4.75
C LEU A 32 -2.79 17.65 4.96
N LYS A 33 -2.24 18.77 5.43
CA LYS A 33 -0.81 18.92 5.68
C LYS A 33 -0.31 17.90 6.72
N GLU A 34 -1.03 17.77 7.83
CA GLU A 34 -0.71 16.79 8.87
C GLU A 34 -0.80 15.35 8.33
N ALA A 35 -1.80 15.05 7.50
CA ALA A 35 -1.92 13.75 6.86
C ALA A 35 -0.71 13.40 5.99
N VAL A 36 -0.21 14.37 5.20
CA VAL A 36 0.99 14.21 4.39
C VAL A 36 2.23 14.02 5.27
N GLU A 37 2.40 14.84 6.31
CA GLU A 37 3.52 14.73 7.25
C GLU A 37 3.59 13.36 7.94
N ILE A 38 2.43 12.83 8.36
CA ILE A 38 2.34 11.48 8.95
C ILE A 38 2.75 10.42 7.92
N VAL A 39 2.23 10.48 6.69
CA VAL A 39 2.60 9.54 5.62
C VAL A 39 4.10 9.57 5.36
N GLU A 40 4.67 10.77 5.20
CA GLU A 40 6.11 10.92 4.98
C GLU A 40 6.93 10.39 6.15
N ALA A 41 6.52 10.67 7.40
CA ALA A 41 7.22 10.21 8.59
C ALA A 41 7.20 8.69 8.72
N GLU A 42 6.08 8.04 8.42
CA GLU A 42 5.97 6.58 8.43
C GLU A 42 6.78 5.96 7.29
N MET A 43 6.68 6.49 6.07
CA MET A 43 7.41 5.95 4.93
C MET A 43 8.92 6.16 5.03
N LYS A 44 9.38 7.25 5.66
CA LYS A 44 10.82 7.47 5.96
C LYS A 44 11.43 6.40 6.88
N LYS A 45 10.62 5.67 7.66
CA LYS A 45 11.08 4.54 8.47
C LYS A 45 11.29 3.28 7.64
N THR A 46 10.79 3.27 6.40
CA THR A 46 10.95 2.18 5.45
C THR A 46 12.08 2.51 4.47
N MET A 47 12.70 1.48 3.88
CA MET A 47 13.69 1.64 2.81
C MET A 47 13.06 1.49 1.42
N ILE A 48 11.73 1.66 1.31
CA ILE A 48 10.99 1.45 0.07
C ILE A 48 10.92 2.78 -0.69
N ASP A 49 11.25 2.76 -1.97
CA ASP A 49 11.02 3.89 -2.86
C ASP A 49 9.51 4.05 -3.12
N TYR A 50 9.00 5.26 -3.01
CA TYR A 50 7.59 5.53 -3.18
C TYR A 50 7.29 6.91 -3.77
N ASP A 51 6.16 7.02 -4.46
CA ASP A 51 5.54 8.28 -4.86
C ASP A 51 4.18 8.44 -4.16
N ILE A 52 3.89 9.65 -3.66
CA ILE A 52 2.54 10.00 -3.21
C ILE A 52 1.68 10.28 -4.44
N ALA A 53 0.69 9.42 -4.70
CA ALA A 53 -0.23 9.57 -5.82
C ALA A 53 -1.37 10.56 -5.53
N SER A 54 -1.94 10.48 -4.31
CA SER A 54 -3.00 11.38 -3.87
C SER A 54 -3.19 11.30 -2.37
N VAL A 55 -3.54 12.41 -1.73
CA VAL A 55 -4.05 12.42 -0.34
C VAL A 55 -5.33 13.22 -0.34
N VAL A 56 -6.44 12.57 0.02
CA VAL A 56 -7.78 13.18 -0.02
C VAL A 56 -8.49 12.98 1.31
N GLU A 57 -9.19 14.02 1.78
CA GLU A 57 -10.07 13.88 2.93
C GLU A 57 -11.23 12.95 2.56
N THR A 58 -11.49 11.96 3.40
CA THR A 58 -12.59 11.03 3.21
C THR A 58 -13.70 11.33 4.20
N ALA A 59 -14.92 11.46 3.69
CA ALA A 59 -16.13 11.28 4.47
C ALA A 59 -16.29 9.78 4.75
N ILE A 60 -15.50 9.23 5.69
CA ILE A 60 -15.70 7.84 6.11
C ILE A 60 -17.02 7.79 6.87
N MET A 61 -18.08 7.37 6.17
CA MET A 61 -19.28 6.83 6.79
C MET A 61 -18.98 5.37 7.14
N ASP A 62 -19.38 4.95 8.35
CA ASP A 62 -19.07 3.65 8.93
C ASP A 62 -19.79 2.53 8.14
N VAL A 63 -19.17 2.05 7.05
CA VAL A 63 -19.66 0.92 6.27
C VAL A 63 -18.88 -0.31 6.71
N PHE A 64 -19.53 -1.18 7.47
CA PHE A 64 -19.04 -2.50 7.83
C PHE A 64 -19.44 -3.51 6.75
N PRO A 65 -18.56 -3.88 5.78
CA PRO A 65 -18.81 -5.06 4.97
C PRO A 65 -18.61 -6.31 5.84
N TYR A 66 -19.70 -6.97 6.22
CA TYR A 66 -19.66 -8.34 6.74
C TYR A 66 -19.35 -9.29 5.58
N GLY A 67 -18.18 -9.93 5.62
CA GLY A 67 -17.65 -10.84 4.58
C GLY A 67 -16.89 -10.07 3.49
N GLU A 68 -15.70 -10.45 3.02
CA GLU A 68 -15.11 -11.77 2.87
C GLU A 68 -13.57 -11.67 2.91
N LYS A 69 -12.91 -12.70 3.42
CA LYS A 69 -11.47 -12.92 3.31
C LYS A 69 -11.09 -12.98 1.82
N SER A 70 -10.25 -12.06 1.34
CA SER A 70 -9.43 -12.31 0.15
C SER A 70 -7.97 -12.48 0.57
N GLU A 71 -7.66 -13.72 0.91
CA GLU A 71 -6.34 -14.32 0.88
C GLU A 71 -5.67 -14.10 -0.49
N THR A 72 -4.37 -13.79 -0.51
CA THR A 72 -3.41 -14.24 -1.53
C THR A 72 -2.00 -13.79 -1.13
N ALA A 73 -1.44 -14.48 -0.13
CA ALA A 73 0.00 -14.65 -0.04
C ALA A 73 0.38 -15.75 -1.04
N THR A 74 0.88 -15.40 -2.22
CA THR A 74 1.44 -16.38 -3.15
C THR A 74 2.87 -16.71 -2.74
N VAL A 75 3.03 -17.74 -1.90
CA VAL A 75 4.31 -18.46 -1.78
C VAL A 75 4.21 -19.65 -2.75
N PRO A 76 5.05 -19.75 -3.80
CA PRO A 76 5.02 -20.91 -4.68
C PRO A 76 5.69 -22.09 -3.96
N LYS A 77 4.94 -23.16 -3.67
CA LYS A 77 5.50 -24.46 -3.29
C LYS A 77 5.60 -25.30 -4.56
N GLN A 78 6.85 -25.57 -4.99
CA GLN A 78 7.14 -26.53 -6.05
C GLN A 78 6.63 -27.93 -5.65
N GLU A 79 5.99 -28.59 -6.60
CA GLU A 79 5.53 -29.99 -6.56
C GLU A 79 6.59 -30.92 -7.19
N GLU A 80 6.37 -32.24 -7.06
CA GLU A 80 7.11 -33.41 -7.62
C GLU A 80 8.19 -34.06 -6.74
N VAL A 81 8.26 -35.39 -6.51
CA VAL A 81 7.42 -36.56 -6.87
C VAL A 81 7.58 -37.62 -5.78
N HIS A 82 6.50 -38.36 -5.56
CA HIS A 82 6.41 -39.73 -5.06
C HIS A 82 7.60 -40.66 -5.43
N SER A 83 8.11 -41.41 -4.46
CA SER A 83 8.45 -42.85 -4.56
C SER A 83 8.63 -43.43 -3.15
#